data_AF-A0A7K6RCW7-F1
#
_entry.id   AF-A0A7K6RCW7-F1
#
_cell.length_a   1.000
_cell.length_b   1.000
_cell.length_c   1.000
_cell.angle_alpha   90.00
_cell.angle_beta   90.00
_cell.angle_gamma   90.00
#
_symmetry.space_group_name_H-M   'P 1'
#
loop_
_entity.id
_entity.type
_entity.pdbx_description
1 polymer ?
#
loop_
_entity_poly.entity_id
_entity_poly.type
_entity_poly.pdbx_seq_one_letter_code
_entity_poly.pdbx_strand_id
1 'polypeptide(L)'
;PHKVQLINDAYNAVVDAVLGAEAGLAEGTEPCGAILATLKHIRIPIVSLDVPSGAPGPPPAALSPARPAPVSPVESPRRFLGRQHFVAGRFLPYDVQRKFELNPPEYPGTECVVAL
;
A
#
# COMPACT_ATOMS: atom_id res chain seq x y z
N PRO A 1 -12.46 -5.15 21.35
CA PRO A 1 -11.29 -5.12 22.25
C PRO A 1 -10.98 -3.69 22.74
N HIS A 2 -10.50 -3.52 23.98
CA HIS A 2 -10.23 -2.20 24.58
C HIS A 2 -9.30 -1.32 23.72
N LYS A 3 -8.25 -1.91 23.13
CA LYS A 3 -7.31 -1.20 22.23
C LYS A 3 -8.00 -0.57 21.00
N VAL A 4 -9.02 -1.23 20.45
CA VAL A 4 -9.75 -0.76 19.27
C VAL A 4 -10.58 0.48 19.60
N GLN A 5 -11.22 0.50 20.77
CA GLN A 5 -11.99 1.67 21.22
C GLN A 5 -11.07 2.87 21.45
N LEU A 6 -9.96 2.67 22.17
CA LEU A 6 -8.96 3.73 22.36
C LEU A 6 -8.49 4.35 21.04
N ILE A 7 -8.24 3.52 20.02
CA ILE A 7 -7.82 4.02 18.70
C ILE A 7 -8.93 4.84 18.03
N ASN A 8 -10.16 4.32 18.04
CA ASN A 8 -11.30 5.01 17.44
C ASN A 8 -11.63 6.35 18.12
N ASP A 9 -11.40 6.44 19.44
CA ASP A 9 -11.73 7.63 20.22
C ASP A 9 -10.60 8.68 20.18
N ALA A 10 -9.34 8.25 20.05
CA ALA A 10 -8.18 9.13 20.10
C ALA A 10 -7.70 9.63 18.73
N TYR A 11 -8.00 8.92 17.64
CA TYR A 11 -7.48 9.24 16.30
C TYR A 11 -8.59 9.42 15.28
N ASN A 12 -8.36 10.30 14.31
CA ASN A 12 -9.29 10.52 13.20
C ASN A 12 -9.02 9.61 11.99
N ALA A 13 -7.81 9.08 11.87
CA ALA A 13 -7.40 8.14 10.82
C ALA A 13 -6.19 7.32 11.29
N VAL A 14 -5.94 6.19 10.64
CA VAL A 14 -4.76 5.35 10.86
C VAL A 14 -3.97 5.19 9.57
N VAL A 15 -2.65 5.28 9.66
CA VAL A 15 -1.75 4.95 8.55
C VAL A 15 -1.26 3.52 8.73
N ASP A 16 -1.57 2.67 7.76
CA ASP A 16 -1.08 1.31 7.68
C ASP A 16 0.22 1.29 6.86
N ALA A 17 1.34 1.17 7.57
CA ALA A 17 2.68 1.00 7.03
C ALA A 17 3.37 -0.22 7.68
N VAL A 18 2.58 -1.25 8.02
CA VAL A 18 3.05 -2.40 8.79
C VAL A 18 3.81 -3.38 7.89
N LEU A 19 3.26 -3.69 6.71
CA LEU A 19 3.82 -4.64 5.74
C LEU A 19 3.76 -4.04 4.33
N GLY A 20 4.87 -4.12 3.59
CA GLY A 20 4.94 -3.73 2.17
C GLY A 20 4.78 -4.92 1.21
N ALA A 21 4.87 -4.67 -0.10
CA ALA A 21 4.73 -5.72 -1.12
C ALA A 21 5.66 -6.94 -0.95
N GLU A 22 6.82 -6.75 -0.33
CA GLU A 22 7.85 -7.77 -0.10
C GLU A 22 7.65 -8.57 1.21
N ALA A 23 6.54 -8.35 1.93
CA ALA A 23 6.37 -8.84 3.30
C ALA A 23 6.32 -10.37 3.48
N GLY A 24 6.22 -11.16 2.41
CA GLY A 24 6.33 -12.62 2.47
C GLY A 24 5.55 -13.26 3.63
N LEU A 25 6.22 -14.10 4.44
CA LEU A 25 5.66 -14.82 5.61
C LEU A 25 5.43 -13.94 6.86
N ALA A 26 5.80 -12.66 6.85
CA ALA A 26 5.75 -11.79 8.03
C ALA A 26 4.31 -11.42 8.48
N GLU A 27 3.31 -11.69 7.64
CA GLU A 27 1.89 -11.45 7.96
C GLU A 27 1.41 -12.24 9.19
N GLY A 28 1.96 -13.44 9.41
CA GLY A 28 1.57 -14.32 10.52
C GLY A 28 2.43 -14.21 11.77
N THR A 29 3.49 -13.40 11.75
CA THR A 29 4.44 -13.29 12.87
C THR A 29 4.10 -12.13 13.78
N GLU A 30 4.24 -12.33 15.09
CA GLU A 30 4.16 -11.25 16.05
C GLU A 30 5.34 -10.27 15.87
N PRO A 31 5.12 -8.95 16.02
CA PRO A 31 3.89 -8.30 16.47
C PRO A 31 2.88 -7.98 15.36
N CYS A 32 3.23 -8.22 14.08
CA CYS A 32 2.42 -7.82 12.92
C CYS A 32 1.05 -8.50 12.93
N GLY A 33 0.99 -9.79 13.25
CA GLY A 33 -0.28 -10.54 13.36
C GLY A 33 -1.30 -9.87 14.30
N ALA A 34 -0.90 -9.57 15.54
CA ALA A 34 -1.74 -8.86 16.51
C ALA A 34 -2.14 -7.43 16.07
N ILE A 35 -1.25 -6.71 15.39
CA ILE A 35 -1.54 -5.37 14.85
C ILE A 35 -2.63 -5.48 13.78
N LEU A 36 -2.48 -6.39 12.81
CA LEU A 36 -3.46 -6.60 11.74
C LEU A 36 -4.81 -7.07 12.29
N ALA A 37 -4.80 -7.93 13.30
CA ALA A 37 -6.03 -8.33 13.99
C ALA A 37 -6.74 -7.13 14.65
N THR A 38 -5.98 -6.16 15.16
CA THR A 38 -6.55 -4.92 15.73
C THR A 38 -7.10 -4.00 14.63
N LEU A 39 -6.34 -3.78 13.55
CA LEU A 39 -6.73 -2.92 12.43
C LEU A 39 -8.00 -3.40 11.71
N LYS A 40 -8.26 -4.72 11.67
CA LYS A 40 -9.52 -5.26 11.11
C LYS A 40 -10.79 -4.78 11.81
N HIS A 41 -10.69 -4.27 13.03
CA HIS A 41 -11.84 -3.91 13.85
C HIS A 41 -12.00 -2.39 14.09
N ILE A 42 -11.07 -1.57 13.61
CA ILE A 42 -11.18 -0.11 13.74
C ILE A 42 -12.23 0.44 12.76
N ARG A 43 -12.87 1.55 13.14
CA ARG A 43 -13.99 2.16 12.40
C ARG A 43 -13.60 3.45 11.70
N ILE A 44 -12.50 4.06 12.14
CA ILE A 44 -11.93 5.24 11.52
C ILE A 44 -11.21 4.88 10.21
N PRO A 45 -11.08 5.81 9.25
CA PRO A 45 -10.41 5.56 7.98
C PRO A 45 -8.98 5.03 8.15
N ILE A 46 -8.63 4.04 7.33
CA ILE A 46 -7.27 3.51 7.21
C ILE A 46 -6.69 3.93 5.86
N VAL A 47 -5.47 4.46 5.88
CA VAL A 47 -4.68 4.78 4.68
C VAL A 47 -3.48 3.84 4.65
N SER A 48 -3.47 2.89 3.72
CA SER A 48 -2.34 1.99 3.54
C SER A 48 -1.31 2.56 2.58
N LEU A 49 -0.04 2.43 2.91
CA LEU A 49 1.08 2.80 2.04
C LEU A 49 1.51 1.59 1.21
N ASP A 50 1.73 1.79 -0.10
CA ASP A 50 2.14 0.76 -1.06
C ASP A 50 1.08 -0.35 -1.27
N VAL A 51 0.92 -1.24 -0.30
CA VAL A 51 -0.04 -2.35 -0.31
C VAL A 51 -0.76 -2.42 1.04
N PRO A 52 -2.09 -2.62 1.09
CA PRO A 52 -2.78 -2.89 2.36
C PRO A 52 -2.19 -4.12 3.05
N SER A 53 -1.77 -3.95 4.30
CA SER A 53 -1.17 -5.06 5.05
C SER A 53 -2.19 -6.19 5.23
N GLY A 54 -1.81 -7.41 4.86
CA GLY A 54 -2.70 -8.57 4.85
C GLY A 54 -3.51 -8.78 3.56
N ALA A 55 -3.21 -8.02 2.51
CA ALA A 55 -3.69 -8.32 1.17
C ALA A 55 -2.90 -9.52 0.58
N PRO A 56 -3.56 -10.45 -0.14
CA PRO A 56 -2.85 -11.51 -0.85
C PRO A 56 -1.87 -10.90 -1.84
N GLY A 57 -0.59 -11.29 -1.74
CA GLY A 57 0.47 -10.83 -2.61
C GLY A 57 0.21 -11.13 -4.10
N PRO A 58 1.00 -10.52 -5.01
CA PRO A 58 0.85 -10.77 -6.44
C PRO A 58 1.07 -12.26 -6.78
N PRO A 59 0.38 -12.80 -7.80
CA PRO A 59 0.55 -14.19 -8.21
C PRO A 59 2.01 -14.47 -8.62
N PRO A 60 2.48 -15.72 -8.46
CA PRO A 60 3.91 -16.09 -8.57
C PRO A 60 4.57 -15.86 -9.94
N ALA A 61 3.80 -15.48 -10.97
CA ALA A 61 4.33 -15.12 -12.28
C ALA A 61 4.96 -13.70 -12.34
N ALA A 62 4.74 -12.85 -11.33
CA ALA A 62 5.23 -11.46 -11.33
C ALA A 62 6.60 -11.27 -10.63
N LEU A 63 7.11 -12.28 -9.93
CA LEU A 63 8.31 -12.18 -9.10
C LEU A 63 9.58 -12.50 -9.92
N SER A 64 10.11 -11.50 -10.61
CA SER A 64 11.51 -11.51 -11.06
C SER A 64 12.41 -10.93 -9.96
N PRO A 65 13.50 -11.60 -9.55
CA PRO A 65 14.28 -11.24 -8.37
C PRO A 65 15.33 -10.18 -8.73
N ALA A 66 14.98 -8.89 -8.73
CA ALA A 66 15.92 -7.75 -8.74
C ALA A 66 15.23 -6.35 -8.81
N ARG A 67 13.92 -6.24 -8.62
CA ARG A 67 13.23 -4.94 -8.78
C ARG A 67 13.06 -4.24 -7.43
N PRO A 68 13.52 -2.99 -7.26
CA PRO A 68 12.88 -2.12 -6.28
C PRO A 68 11.42 -1.99 -6.68
N ALA A 69 10.50 -2.28 -5.75
CA ALA A 69 9.07 -2.21 -5.96
C ALA A 69 8.72 -0.86 -6.62
N PRO A 70 8.05 -0.86 -7.79
CA PRO A 70 7.70 0.38 -8.46
C PRO A 70 6.67 1.12 -7.62
N VAL A 71 6.74 2.45 -7.60
CA VAL A 71 5.60 3.31 -7.22
C VAL A 71 4.61 3.30 -8.38
N SER A 72 4.04 2.13 -8.61
CA SER A 72 3.04 1.79 -9.62
C SER A 72 1.97 1.03 -8.86
N PRO A 73 0.68 1.23 -9.20
CA PRO A 73 -0.38 0.47 -8.56
C PRO A 73 -0.02 -1.01 -8.72
N VAL A 74 0.25 -1.68 -7.60
CA VAL A 74 0.33 -3.13 -7.51
C VAL A 74 -0.79 -3.69 -8.37
N GLU A 75 -0.55 -4.76 -9.15
CA GLU A 75 -1.55 -5.46 -9.99
C GLU A 75 -2.80 -5.98 -9.23
N SER A 76 -3.00 -5.51 -8.00
CA SER A 76 -4.22 -5.51 -7.24
C SER A 76 -5.15 -4.28 -7.43
N PRO A 77 -5.13 -3.42 -8.49
CA PRO A 77 -6.16 -2.39 -8.59
C PRO A 77 -7.52 -3.02 -8.91
N ARG A 78 -7.54 -4.26 -9.44
CA ARG A 78 -8.76 -5.04 -9.67
C ARG A 78 -9.48 -5.46 -8.37
N ARG A 79 -8.85 -5.32 -7.20
CA ARG A 79 -9.42 -5.70 -5.90
C ARG A 79 -9.39 -4.60 -4.84
N PHE A 80 -8.87 -3.41 -5.15
CA PHE A 80 -8.97 -2.28 -4.23
C PHE A 80 -10.41 -1.78 -4.17
N LEU A 81 -11.08 -2.03 -3.04
CA LEU A 81 -12.45 -1.60 -2.77
C LEU A 81 -12.50 -0.27 -1.99
N GLY A 82 -11.35 0.38 -1.81
CA GLY A 82 -11.27 1.66 -1.12
C GLY A 82 -11.80 2.81 -1.97
N ARG A 83 -12.15 3.92 -1.32
CA ARG A 83 -12.79 5.07 -1.98
C ARG A 83 -11.82 5.94 -2.78
N GLN A 84 -10.55 5.94 -2.42
CA GLN A 84 -9.54 6.82 -3.01
C GLN A 84 -8.24 6.05 -3.18
N HIS A 85 -7.64 6.16 -4.37
CA HIS A 85 -6.36 5.56 -4.71
C HIS A 85 -5.43 6.67 -5.21
N PHE A 86 -4.22 6.73 -4.67
CA PHE A 86 -3.24 7.73 -5.02
C PHE A 86 -1.93 7.06 -5.41
N VAL A 87 -1.26 7.64 -6.39
CA VAL A 87 0.13 7.31 -6.74
C VAL A 87 1.00 8.47 -6.28
N ALA A 88 1.93 8.17 -5.37
CA ALA A 88 2.97 9.09 -4.95
C ALA A 88 4.26 8.85 -5.75
N GLY A 89 5.39 9.47 -5.39
CA GLY A 89 6.70 9.04 -5.89
C GLY A 89 7.06 9.54 -7.29
N ARG A 90 6.94 10.85 -7.51
CA ARG A 90 7.41 11.54 -8.73
C ARG A 90 8.94 11.64 -8.80
N PHE A 91 9.61 10.50 -8.91
CA PHE A 91 11.09 10.44 -9.00
C PHE A 91 11.61 9.43 -10.03
N LEU A 92 10.72 8.71 -10.73
CA LEU A 92 11.12 7.74 -11.75
C LEU A 92 11.69 8.44 -13.00
N PRO A 93 12.97 8.23 -13.35
CA PRO A 93 13.54 8.80 -14.57
C PRO A 93 12.88 8.22 -15.82
N TYR A 94 12.81 9.01 -16.89
CA TYR A 94 12.18 8.63 -18.16
C TYR A 94 12.73 7.31 -18.72
N ASP A 95 14.05 7.10 -18.65
CA ASP A 95 14.68 5.88 -19.18
C ASP A 95 14.24 4.63 -18.42
N VAL A 96 13.99 4.74 -17.11
CA VAL A 96 13.45 3.64 -16.30
C VAL A 96 12.00 3.36 -16.70
N GLN A 97 11.19 4.40 -16.86
CA GLN A 97 9.80 4.26 -17.31
C GLN A 97 9.73 3.54 -18.66
N ARG A 98 10.54 3.97 -19.63
CA ARG A 98 10.62 3.33 -20.95
C ARG A 98 11.12 1.89 -20.88
N LYS A 99 12.19 1.62 -20.13
CA LYS A 99 12.81 0.29 -20.04
C LYS A 99 11.83 -0.76 -19.50
N PHE A 100 10.96 -0.37 -18.58
CA PHE A 100 9.99 -1.26 -17.93
C PHE A 100 8.55 -1.05 -18.45
N GLU A 101 8.38 -0.31 -19.54
CA GLU A 101 7.07 -0.01 -20.15
C GLU A 101 6.04 0.54 -19.14
N LEU A 102 6.53 1.34 -18.18
CA LEU A 102 5.70 1.99 -17.17
C LEU A 102 5.01 3.20 -17.79
N ASN A 103 3.71 3.34 -17.53
CA ASN A 103 2.91 4.49 -17.95
C ASN A 103 2.36 5.21 -16.71
N PRO A 104 3.21 5.94 -15.95
CA PRO A 104 2.75 6.63 -14.75
C PRO A 104 1.78 7.77 -15.11
N PRO A 105 0.83 8.09 -14.21
CA PRO A 105 -0.07 9.23 -14.38
C PRO A 105 0.70 10.56 -14.45
N GLU A 106 0.08 11.57 -15.07
CA GLU A 106 0.61 12.93 -15.07
C GLU A 106 0.42 13.59 -13.71
N TYR A 107 1.51 14.07 -13.11
CA TYR A 107 1.45 14.81 -11.85
C TYR A 107 1.15 16.29 -12.14
N PRO A 108 0.08 16.86 -11.55
CA PRO A 108 -0.27 18.26 -11.80
C PRO A 108 0.79 19.21 -11.23
N GLY A 109 1.27 20.15 -12.06
CA GLY A 109 2.21 21.17 -11.64
C GLY A 109 3.48 20.60 -10.97
N THR A 110 3.68 20.93 -9.69
CA THR A 110 4.79 20.45 -8.85
C THR A 110 4.36 19.38 -7.83
N GLU A 111 3.14 18.85 -7.94
CA GLU A 111 2.65 17.83 -7.02
C GLU A 111 3.50 16.55 -7.12
N CYS A 112 3.62 15.85 -6.00
CA CYS A 112 4.31 14.56 -5.89
C CYS A 112 3.34 13.40 -5.69
N VAL A 113 2.03 13.67 -5.72
CA VAL A 113 0.94 12.72 -5.55
C VAL A 113 -0.15 13.03 -6.58
N VAL A 114 -0.78 11.99 -7.11
CA VAL A 114 -1.93 12.11 -8.03
C VAL A 114 -2.97 11.05 -7.71
N ALA A 115 -4.25 11.41 -7.80
CA ALA A 115 -5.36 10.48 -7.64
C ALA A 115 -5.54 9.65 -8.92
N LEU A 116 -5.78 8.35 -8.78
CA LEU A 116 -6.07 7.42 -9.87
C LEU A 116 -7.57 7.18 -10.06
#